data_AF-A0ABD0R3K5-F1
#
_entry.id   AF-A0ABD0R3K5-F1
#
_cell.length_a   1.000
_cell.length_b   1.000
_cell.length_c   1.000
_cell.angle_alpha   90.00
_cell.angle_beta   90.00
_cell.angle_gamma   90.00
#
_symmetry.space_group_name_H-M   'P 1'
#
loop_
_entity.id
_entity.type
_entity.pdbx_description
1 polymer ?
#
loop_
_entity_poly.entity_id
_entity_poly.type
_entity_poly.pdbx_seq_one_letter_code
_entity_poly.pdbx_strand_id
1 'polypeptide(L)' 'DSDIQKKIDYEIRMREGACKLLAACSQRDQALEASKSLLTCNARIMAYMSELQRMKEAQVMQRVAR' A
#
# COMPACT_ATOMS: atom_id res chain seq x y z
N ASP A 1 -7.97 -12.86 -3.59
CA ASP A 1 -6.69 -12.43 -4.16
C ASP A 1 -6.77 -11.23 -5.09
N SER A 2 -7.66 -11.22 -6.10
CA SER A 2 -7.74 -10.11 -7.08
C SER A 2 -8.09 -8.75 -6.45
N ASP A 3 -8.99 -8.71 -5.49
CA ASP A 3 -9.42 -7.42 -4.90
C ASP A 3 -8.40 -6.80 -3.96
N ILE A 4 -7.64 -7.62 -3.22
CA ILE A 4 -6.56 -7.10 -2.38
C ILE A 4 -5.37 -6.62 -3.23
N GLN A 5 -5.09 -7.29 -4.35
CA GLN A 5 -4.09 -6.83 -5.31
C GLN A 5 -4.47 -5.46 -5.89
N LYS A 6 -5.73 -5.26 -6.29
CA LYS A 6 -6.21 -3.94 -6.76
C LYS A 6 -6.04 -2.85 -5.70
N LYS A 7 -6.25 -3.15 -4.42
CA LYS A 7 -6.02 -2.21 -3.31
C LYS A 7 -4.54 -1.87 -3.16
N ILE A 8 -3.65 -2.85 -3.27
CA ILE A 8 -2.19 -2.62 -3.26
C ILE A 8 -1.80 -1.71 -4.43
N ASP A 9 -2.23 -2.03 -5.65
CA ASP A 9 -1.89 -1.27 -6.86
C ASP A 9 -2.44 0.17 -6.79
N TYR A 10 -3.61 0.35 -6.17
CA TYR A 10 -4.16 1.67 -5.90
C TYR A 10 -3.27 2.47 -4.93
N GLU A 11 -2.89 1.89 -3.78
CA GLU A 11 -2.06 2.58 -2.80
C GLU A 11 -0.63 2.86 -3.31
N ILE A 12 -0.09 2.00 -4.19
CA ILE A 12 1.19 2.26 -4.88
C ILE A 12 1.08 3.53 -5.74
N ARG A 13 0.02 3.65 -6.55
CA ARG A 13 -0.21 4.85 -7.38
C ARG A 13 -0.43 6.10 -6.53
N MET A 14 -1.14 6.00 -5.41
CA MET A 14 -1.33 7.10 -4.47
C MET A 14 0.02 7.56 -3.86
N ARG A 15 0.86 6.60 -3.46
CA ARG A 15 2.21 6.88 -2.97
C ARG A 15 3.06 7.59 -4.02
N GLU A 16 3.06 7.12 -5.26
CA GLU A 16 3.79 7.78 -6.35
C GLU A 16 3.33 9.22 -6.58
N GLY A 17 2.01 9.45 -6.55
CA GLY A 17 1.44 10.80 -6.61
C GLY A 17 1.90 11.68 -5.46
N ALA A 18 1.87 11.17 -4.23
CA ALA A 18 2.33 11.89 -3.04
C ALA A 18 3.86 12.18 -3.08
N CYS A 19 4.68 11.29 -3.64
CA CYS A 19 6.12 11.57 -3.86
C CYS A 19 6.33 12.73 -4.83
N LYS A 20 5.59 12.76 -5.95
CA LYS A 20 5.65 13.86 -6.92
C LYS A 20 5.19 15.19 -6.30
N LEU A 21 4.11 15.15 -5.52
CA LEU A 21 3.62 16.32 -4.78
C LEU A 21 4.66 16.82 -3.77
N LEU A 22 5.26 15.91 -2.99
CA LEU A 22 6.29 16.24 -2.01
C LEU A 22 7.49 16.92 -2.67
N ALA A 23 7.95 16.41 -3.82
CA ALA A 23 9.05 17.01 -4.59
C ALA A 23 8.72 18.43 -5.10
N ALA A 24 7.44 18.74 -5.29
CA ALA A 24 6.97 20.06 -5.73
C ALA A 24 6.64 21.02 -4.57
N CYS A 25 6.72 20.58 -3.31
CA CYS A 25 6.39 21.42 -2.17
C CYS A 25 7.39 22.56 -2.01
N SER A 26 6.89 23.78 -1.83
CA SER A 26 7.70 24.96 -1.53
C SER A 26 7.47 25.48 -0.10
N GLN A 27 6.46 24.95 0.58
CA GLN A 27 6.08 25.31 1.94
C GLN A 27 6.10 24.08 2.86
N ARG A 28 6.44 24.32 4.13
CA ARG A 28 6.52 23.28 5.17
C ARG A 28 5.20 22.51 5.33
N ASP A 29 4.07 23.21 5.32
CA ASP A 29 2.77 22.57 5.54
C ASP A 29 2.37 21.65 4.38
N GLN A 30 2.68 22.05 3.14
CA GLN A 30 2.48 21.19 1.97
C GLN A 30 3.32 19.90 2.09
N ALA A 31 4.60 20.06 2.45
CA ALA A 31 5.50 18.93 2.63
C ALA A 31 5.05 18.00 3.76
N LEU A 32 4.49 18.56 4.85
CA LEU A 32 3.95 17.79 5.96
C LEU A 32 2.74 16.95 5.52
N GLU A 33 1.77 17.54 4.83
CA GLU A 33 0.58 16.81 4.36
C GLU A 33 0.92 15.75 3.32
N ALA A 34 1.84 16.04 2.40
CA ALA A 34 2.35 15.05 1.45
C ALA A 34 3.07 13.89 2.18
N SER A 35 3.86 14.19 3.21
CA SER A 35 4.55 13.18 4.03
C SER A 35 3.58 12.30 4.83
N LYS A 36 2.51 12.88 5.40
CA LYS A 36 1.43 12.11 6.07
C LYS A 36 0.73 11.16 5.09
N SER A 37 0.48 11.63 3.87
CA SER A 37 -0.11 10.82 2.81
C SER A 37 0.80 9.64 2.44
N LEU A 38 2.11 9.87 2.32
CA LEU A 38 3.10 8.82 2.08
C LEU A 38 3.13 7.79 3.20
N LEU A 39 3.18 8.23 4.46
CA LEU A 39 3.18 7.33 5.61
C LEU A 39 1.92 6.45 5.62
N THR A 40 0.76 7.05 5.34
CA THR A 40 -0.51 6.33 5.28
C THR A 40 -0.52 5.28 4.17
N CYS A 41 -0.11 5.66 2.95
CA CYS A 41 -0.04 4.73 1.81
C CYS A 41 0.91 3.55 2.13
N ASN A 42 2.08 3.83 2.71
CA ASN A 42 3.04 2.80 3.09
C ASN A 42 2.46 1.82 4.12
N ALA A 43 1.81 2.32 5.16
CA ALA A 43 1.18 1.49 6.18
C ALA A 43 0.09 0.58 5.57
N ARG A 44 -0.74 1.12 4.66
CA ARG A 44 -1.78 0.34 3.97
C ARG A 44 -1.20 -0.71 3.04
N ILE A 45 -0.17 -0.38 2.26
CA ILE A 45 0.53 -1.33 1.39
C ILE A 45 1.05 -2.51 2.22
N MET A 46 1.75 -2.24 3.33
CA MET A 46 2.24 -3.30 4.22
C MET A 46 1.12 -4.18 4.79
N ALA A 47 0.02 -3.56 5.23
CA ALA A 47 -1.14 -4.29 5.76
C ALA A 47 -1.75 -5.20 4.69
N TYR A 48 -2.00 -4.68 3.48
CA TYR A 48 -2.58 -5.45 2.38
C TYR A 48 -1.65 -6.55 1.87
N MET A 49 -0.34 -6.30 1.77
CA MET A 49 0.63 -7.35 1.42
C MET A 49 0.64 -8.46 2.47
N SER A 50 0.60 -8.11 3.76
CA SER A 50 0.57 -9.10 4.85
C SER A 50 -0.70 -9.95 4.81
N GLU A 51 -1.84 -9.34 4.52
CA GLU A 51 -3.12 -10.06 4.35
C GLU A 51 -3.10 -10.95 3.11
N LEU A 52 -2.60 -10.47 1.96
CA LEU A 52 -2.46 -11.27 0.76
C LEU A 52 -1.55 -12.49 0.99
N GLN A 53 -0.46 -12.32 1.73
CA GLN A 53 0.44 -13.41 2.10
C GLN A 53 -0.30 -14.48 2.93
N ARG A 54 -1.05 -14.08 3.96
CA ARG A 54 -1.86 -15.01 4.76
C ARG A 54 -2.91 -15.76 3.93
N MET A 55 -3.55 -15.08 2.98
CA MET A 55 -4.52 -15.71 2.07
C MET A 55 -3.87 -16.78 1.19
N LYS A 56 -2.65 -16.50 0.69
CA LYS A 56 -1.88 -17.47 -0.11
C LYS A 56 -1.44 -18.67 0.73
N GLU A 57 -0.93 -18.43 1.94
CA GLU A 57 -0.55 -19.49 2.88
C GLU A 57 -1.74 -20.39 3.21
N ALA A 58 -2.91 -19.82 3.51
CA ALA A 58 -4.12 -20.60 3.77
C ALA A 58 -4.54 -21.45 2.56
N GLN A 59 -4.46 -20.91 1.34
CA GLN A 59 -4.73 -21.67 0.12
C GLN A 59 -3.74 -22.82 -0.10
N VAL A 60 -2.45 -22.60 0.17
CA VAL A 60 -1.43 -23.65 0.08
C VAL A 60 -1.71 -24.75 1.11
N MET A 61 -1.99 -24.37 2.36
CA MET A 61 -2.31 -25.34 3.42
C MET A 61 -3.55 -26.17 3.09
N GLN A 62 -4.59 -25.56 2.51
CA GLN A 62 -5.78 -26.29 2.04
C GLN A 62 -5.47 -27.28 0.91
N ARG A 63 -4.53 -26.95 0.01
CA ARG A 63 -4.11 -27.86 -1.07
C ARG A 63 -3.27 -29.03 -0.56
N VAL A 64 -2.43 -28.80 0.44
CA VAL A 64 -1.58 -29.85 1.04
C VAL A 64 -2.39 -30.80 1.93
N ALA A 65 -3.47 -30.30 2.56
CA ALA A 65 -4.36 -31.10 3.41
C ALA A 65 -5.36 -31.98 2.62
N ARG A 66 -5.37 -31.91 1.29
CA ARG A 66 -6.31 -32.60 0.40
C ARG A 66 -5.59 -33.67 -0.40
#